data_AF-A0A6G3X299-F1
#
_entry.id   AF-A0A6G3X299-F1
#
_cell.length_a   1.000
_cell.length_b   1.000
_cell.length_c   1.000
_cell.angle_alpha   90.00
_cell.angle_beta   90.00
_cell.angle_gamma   90.00
#
_symmetry.space_group_name_H-M   'P 1'
#
loop_
_entity.id
_entity.type
_entity.pdbx_description
1 polymer ?
#
loop_
_entity_poly.entity_id
_entity_poly.type
_entity_poly.pdbx_seq_one_letter_code
_entity_poly.pdbx_strand_id
1 'polypeptide(L)' 'HGVTTVHFVPSMLAAFAAEPRAADCTGLRRIVASGEALSAALARTVRDALPGVSLHNLYGPTEAAIDVTAWE' A
#
# COMPACT_ATOMS: atom_id res chain seq x y z
N HIS A 1 4.68 0.56 19.74
CA HIS A 1 4.87 1.73 18.85
C HIS A 1 3.70 1.78 17.87
N GLY A 2 2.93 2.87 17.83
CA GLY A 2 1.76 3.00 16.95
C GLY A 2 2.16 3.40 15.53
N VAL A 3 2.60 2.42 14.73
CA VAL A 3 3.00 2.68 13.33
C VAL A 3 1.77 3.08 12.52
N THR A 4 1.85 4.25 11.89
CA THR A 4 0.74 4.83 11.11
C THR A 4 0.99 4.82 9.61
N THR A 5 2.25 4.71 9.20
CA THR A 5 2.68 4.74 7.79
C THR A 5 3.71 3.65 7.55
N VAL A 6 3.57 2.91 6.45
CA VAL A 6 4.54 1.91 6.00
C VAL A 6 4.85 2.10 4.52
N HIS A 7 6.07 1.75 4.12
CA HIS A 7 6.52 1.76 2.74
C HIS A 7 6.85 0.33 2.30
N PHE A 8 6.36 -0.07 1.13
CA PHE A 8 6.60 -1.36 0.53
C PHE A 8 7.01 -1.22 -0.94
N VAL A 9 7.71 -2.22 -1.46
CA VAL A 9 7.64 -2.56 -2.89
C VAL A 9 6.39 -3.42 -3.14
N PRO A 10 5.71 -3.31 -4.30
CA PRO A 10 4.51 -4.10 -4.61
C PRO A 10 4.62 -5.60 -4.33
N SER A 11 5.74 -6.25 -4.64
CA SER A 11 6.00 -7.66 -4.29
C SER A 11 5.88 -7.95 -2.78
N MET A 12 6.45 -7.09 -1.93
CA MET A 12 6.36 -7.21 -0.47
C MET A 12 4.97 -6.85 0.06
N LEU A 13 4.31 -5.85 -0.55
CA LEU A 13 2.93 -5.50 -0.24
C LEU A 13 1.98 -6.67 -0.51
N ALA A 14 2.20 -7.43 -1.59
CA ALA A 14 1.42 -8.63 -1.89
C ALA A 14 1.56 -9.69 -0.80
N ALA A 15 2.80 -9.95 -0.34
CA ALA A 15 3.04 -10.88 0.76
C ALA A 15 2.40 -10.40 2.07
N PHE A 16 2.49 -9.10 2.36
CA PHE A 16 1.86 -8.51 3.54
C PHE A 16 0.33 -8.61 3.50
N ALA A 17 -0.30 -8.27 2.39
CA ALA A 17 -1.76 -8.31 2.24
C ALA A 17 -2.33 -9.74 2.22
N ALA A 18 -1.50 -10.75 1.93
CA ALA A 18 -1.90 -12.16 1.99
C ALA A 18 -1.90 -12.73 3.41
N GLU A 19 -1.27 -12.06 4.38
CA GLU A 19 -1.24 -12.49 5.79
C GLU A 19 -2.53 -12.04 6.50
N PRO A 20 -3.37 -12.97 7.02
CA PRO A 20 -4.62 -12.62 7.71
C PRO A 20 -4.42 -11.64 8.88
N ARG A 21 -3.28 -11.72 9.56
CA ARG A 21 -2.94 -10.81 10.68
C ARG A 21 -2.62 -9.39 10.25
N ALA A 22 -2.52 -9.09 8.96
CA ALA A 22 -2.41 -7.71 8.49
C ALA A 22 -3.60 -6.86 8.97
N ALA A 23 -4.80 -7.45 9.07
CA ALA A 23 -5.99 -6.78 9.60
C ALA A 23 -5.85 -6.34 11.07
N ASP A 24 -4.93 -6.94 11.84
CA ASP A 24 -4.65 -6.55 13.23
C ASP A 24 -3.88 -5.20 13.30
N CYS A 25 -3.37 -4.70 12.17
CA CYS A 25 -2.64 -3.43 12.07
C CYS A 25 -3.60 -2.22 12.13
N THR A 26 -4.42 -2.14 13.17
CA THR A 26 -5.45 -1.11 13.41
C THR A 26 -4.91 0.32 13.55
N GLY A 27 -3.62 0.48 13.83
CA GLY A 27 -2.95 1.78 13.89
C GLY A 27 -2.51 2.33 12.52
N LEU A 28 -2.47 1.44 11.51
CA LEU A 28 -2.01 1.77 10.17
C LEU A 28 -3.04 2.66 9.48
N ARG A 29 -2.56 3.75 8.87
CA ARG A 29 -3.40 4.73 8.17
C ARG A 29 -2.98 4.87 6.72
N ARG A 30 -1.70 4.64 6.42
CA ARG A 30 -1.11 4.86 5.11
C ARG A 30 -0.14 3.75 4.71
N ILE A 31 -0.29 3.26 3.48
CA ILE A 31 0.67 2.42 2.78
C ILE A 31 1.18 3.19 1.57
N VAL A 32 2.49 3.18 1.37
CA VAL A 32 3.12 3.68 0.16
C VAL A 32 3.78 2.52 -0.57
N ALA A 33 3.35 2.26 -1.81
CA ALA A 33 3.97 1.31 -2.72
C ALA A 33 4.90 2.04 -3.68
N SER A 34 6.13 1.59 -3.88
CA SER A 34 7.08 2.19 -4.82
C SER A 34 8.07 1.16 -5.37
N GLY A 35 8.85 1.51 -6.38
CA GLY A 35 9.96 0.67 -6.86
C GLY A 35 9.57 -0.50 -7.79
N GLU A 36 8.29 -0.85 -7.89
CA GLU A 36 7.76 -1.75 -8.91
C GLU A 36 6.41 -1.23 -9.42
N ALA A 37 5.91 -1.81 -10.50
CA ALA A 37 4.57 -1.50 -10.99
C ALA A 37 3.51 -2.05 -10.03
N LEU A 38 2.66 -1.17 -9.48
CA LEU A 38 1.49 -1.58 -8.70
C LEU A 38 0.36 -2.01 -9.65
N SER A 39 -0.02 -3.29 -9.59
CA SER A 39 -1.14 -3.80 -10.37
C SER A 39 -2.50 -3.41 -9.74
N ALA A 40 -3.52 -3.19 -10.58
CA ALA A 40 -4.88 -2.93 -10.11
C ALA A 40 -5.47 -4.08 -9.28
N ALA A 41 -5.03 -5.33 -9.55
CA ALA A 41 -5.43 -6.50 -8.79
C ALA A 41 -4.89 -6.45 -7.35
N LEU A 42 -3.59 -6.15 -7.19
CA LEU A 42 -2.99 -5.98 -5.86
C LEU A 42 -3.62 -4.83 -5.09
N ALA A 43 -3.89 -3.70 -5.76
CA ALA A 43 -4.58 -2.58 -5.13
C ALA A 43 -5.98 -2.96 -4.60
N ARG A 44 -6.72 -3.84 -5.30
CA ARG A 44 -8.00 -4.39 -4.80
C ARG A 44 -7.78 -5.26 -3.57
N THR A 45 -6.85 -6.22 -3.63
CA THR A 45 -6.55 -7.11 -2.50
C THR A 45 -6.18 -6.33 -1.23
N VAL A 46 -5.37 -5.28 -1.35
CA VAL A 46 -5.00 -4.44 -0.21
C VAL A 46 -6.20 -3.72 0.38
N ARG A 47 -7.11 -3.20 -0.46
CA ARG A 47 -8.34 -2.55 0.02
C ARG A 47 -9.26 -3.51 0.75
N ASP A 48 -9.38 -4.74 0.26
CA ASP A 48 -10.23 -5.76 0.87
C ASP A 48 -9.65 -6.23 2.21
N ALA A 49 -8.32 -6.37 2.31
CA ALA A 49 -7.63 -6.81 3.52
C ALA A 49 -7.51 -5.71 4.59
N LEU A 50 -7.41 -4.44 4.18
CA LEU A 50 -7.15 -3.29 5.06
C LEU A 50 -8.14 -2.16 4.77
N PRO A 51 -9.44 -2.36 5.07
CA PRO A 51 -10.45 -1.33 4.85
C PRO A 51 -10.14 -0.11 5.71
N GLY A 52 -10.00 1.07 5.07
CA GLY A 52 -9.70 2.34 5.74
C GLY A 52 -8.22 2.74 5.76
N VAL A 53 -7.32 1.95 5.15
CA VAL A 53 -5.91 2.33 4.96
C VAL A 53 -5.72 2.94 3.57
N SER A 54 -5.10 4.11 3.49
CA SER A 54 -4.83 4.77 2.21
C SER A 54 -3.62 4.14 1.50
N LEU A 55 -3.81 3.62 0.29
CA LEU A 55 -2.74 3.07 -0.54
C LEU A 55 -2.27 4.11 -1.57
N HIS A 56 -1.03 4.56 -1.47
CA HIS A 56 -0.41 5.48 -2.42
C HIS A 56 0.59 4.73 -3.30
N ASN A 57 0.47 4.88 -4.62
CA ASN A 57 1.44 4.36 -5.56
C ASN A 57 2.44 5.46 -5.94
N LEU A 58 3.63 5.43 -5.34
CA LEU A 58 4.77 6.23 -5.79
C LEU A 58 5.55 5.43 -6.83
N TYR A 59 4.99 5.35 -8.02
CA TYR A 59 5.76 4.95 -9.19
C TYR A 59 6.33 6.20 -9.83
N GLY A 60 7.66 6.33 -9.76
CA GLY A 60 8.39 7.36 -10.49
C GLY A 60 9.78 6.83 -10.81
N PRO A 61 10.25 6.89 -12.07
CA PRO A 61 11.68 7.00 -12.28
C PRO A 61 12.14 8.33 -11.65
N THR A 62 13.45 8.51 -11.49
CA THR A 62 14.06 9.78 -11.09
C THR A 62 13.53 11.02 -11.84
N GLU A 63 12.86 10.88 -12.98
CA GLU A 63 12.32 11.96 -13.82
C GLU A 63 10.81 12.28 -13.70
N ALA A 64 9.95 11.50 -13.05
CA ALA A 64 8.50 11.80 -13.03
C ALA A 64 7.83 11.33 -11.74
N ALA A 65 7.63 12.27 -10.81
CA ALA A 65 7.07 12.02 -9.51
C ALA A 65 5.54 12.20 -9.50
N ILE A 66 4.88 11.27 -8.80
CA ILE A 66 3.56 11.39 -8.15
C ILE A 66 2.33 11.17 -9.06
N ASP A 67 1.89 9.91 -9.17
CA ASP A 67 0.50 9.59 -9.48
C ASP A 67 -0.19 9.09 -8.19
N VAL A 68 -0.65 10.04 -7.37
CA VAL A 68 -1.37 9.75 -6.12
C VAL A 68 -2.81 9.41 -6.49
N THR A 69 -3.09 8.13 -6.66
CA THR A 69 -4.45 7.61 -6.50
C THR A 69 -4.75 7.54 -5.00
N ALA A 70 -5.06 8.68 -4.39
CA ALA A 70 -5.72 8.73 -3.09
C ALA A 70 -7.23 8.67 -3.32
N TRP A 71 -7.90 7.71 -2.68
CA TRP A 71 -9.36 7.61 -2.68
C TRP A 71 -9.78 7.52 -1.21
N GLU A 72 -10.61 8.47 -0.77
CA GLU A 72 -11.22 8.50 0.57
C GLU A 72 -12.34 7.46 0.72
#